data_AF-A0A383DLW9-F1
#
_entry.id   AF-A0A383DLW9-F1
#
_cell.length_a   1.000
_cell.length_b   1.000
_cell.length_c   1.000
_cell.angle_alpha   90.00
_cell.angle_beta   90.00
_cell.angle_gamma   90.00
#
_symmetry.space_group_name_H-M   'P 1'
#
loop_
_entity.id
_entity.type
_entity.pdbx_description
1 polymer ?
#
loop_
_entity_poly.entity_id
_entity_poly.type
_entity_poly.pdbx_seq_one_letter_code
_entity_poly.pdbx_strand_id
1 'polypeptide(L)'
;MVPDNPKPSITIIWFKRDFRLRDHEPLFRAVEAKENILPLFCWEPSLIEDPHMDVRHWRFVQQSIDDINNQLPAPARILTLHCEVIDAFKFIARYYTISAVRSYQEIGLKVTHNRDVEVANYLNNRNIALKESQFGAVIRGLPHRARWQSNWEHHFTTSTYDFDINSANWVAWTQHAAINDAEKNFDDIAGDRASISRQFDPYSVYETNLRPEVIA
;
A
#
# COMPACT_ATOMS: atom_id res chain seq x y z
N MET A 1 -14.10 -29.36 24.01
CA MET A 1 -12.98 -28.70 23.30
C MET A 1 -13.30 -28.76 21.82
N VAL A 2 -13.70 -27.66 21.21
CA VAL A 2 -13.82 -27.57 19.75
C VAL A 2 -12.39 -27.54 19.21
N PRO A 3 -12.00 -28.41 18.25
CA PRO A 3 -10.69 -28.29 17.64
C PRO A 3 -10.61 -26.93 16.96
N ASP A 4 -9.69 -26.09 17.43
CA ASP A 4 -9.38 -24.79 16.84
C ASP A 4 -8.81 -25.09 15.45
N ASN A 5 -9.65 -24.92 14.42
CA ASN A 5 -9.23 -25.24 13.05
C ASN A 5 -8.05 -24.32 12.70
N PRO A 6 -6.88 -24.86 12.31
CA PRO A 6 -5.70 -24.03 12.09
C PRO A 6 -5.99 -23.01 10.99
N LYS A 7 -5.77 -21.73 11.31
CA LYS A 7 -5.98 -20.62 10.38
C LYS A 7 -5.10 -20.82 9.13
N PRO A 8 -5.64 -20.62 7.91
CA PRO A 8 -4.86 -20.74 6.69
C PRO A 8 -3.65 -19.82 6.73
N SER A 9 -2.50 -20.35 6.32
CA SER A 9 -1.24 -19.59 6.29
C SER A 9 -1.13 -18.78 5.01
N ILE A 10 -0.72 -17.52 5.14
CA ILE A 10 -0.62 -16.56 4.03
C ILE A 10 0.67 -15.74 4.09
N THR A 11 1.12 -15.30 2.93
CA THR A 11 2.09 -14.22 2.76
C THR A 11 1.37 -12.98 2.27
N ILE A 12 1.60 -11.86 2.95
CA ILE A 12 1.07 -10.57 2.53
C ILE A 12 2.03 -9.93 1.55
N ILE A 13 1.54 -9.53 0.37
CA ILE A 13 2.24 -8.61 -0.52
C ILE A 13 1.77 -7.20 -0.15
N TRP A 14 2.61 -6.49 0.60
CA TRP A 14 2.31 -5.14 1.07
C TRP A 14 2.74 -4.13 0.01
N PHE A 15 1.76 -3.62 -0.73
CA PHE A 15 1.93 -2.50 -1.63
C PHE A 15 2.04 -1.22 -0.80
N LYS A 16 3.17 -0.52 -0.95
CA LYS A 16 3.40 0.84 -0.39
C LYS A 16 3.28 1.89 -1.50
N ARG A 17 3.89 1.55 -2.63
CA ARG A 17 3.93 2.24 -3.92
C ARG A 17 4.05 1.16 -5.00
N ASP A 18 4.16 1.60 -6.26
CA ASP A 18 4.46 0.73 -7.40
C ASP A 18 3.40 -0.35 -7.59
N PHE A 19 2.20 0.10 -7.97
CA PHE A 19 1.09 -0.77 -8.28
C PHE A 19 1.31 -1.39 -9.66
N ARG A 20 2.05 -2.49 -9.71
CA ARG A 20 2.20 -3.34 -10.90
C ARG A 20 2.23 -4.82 -10.54
N LEU A 21 1.73 -5.66 -11.45
CA LEU A 21 1.79 -7.13 -11.35
C LEU A 21 2.98 -7.72 -12.11
N ARG A 22 3.43 -7.04 -13.16
CA ARG A 22 4.57 -7.43 -14.00
C ARG A 22 5.85 -6.80 -13.49
N ASP A 23 6.97 -7.49 -13.68
CA ASP A 23 8.27 -7.08 -13.16
C ASP A 23 8.23 -6.68 -11.66
N HIS A 24 7.47 -7.43 -10.86
CA HIS A 24 7.27 -7.14 -9.44
C HIS A 24 7.95 -8.20 -8.57
N GLU A 25 9.19 -7.94 -8.16
CA GLU A 25 10.04 -8.93 -7.46
C GLU A 25 9.40 -9.52 -6.18
N PRO A 26 8.88 -8.72 -5.23
CA PRO A 26 8.19 -9.26 -4.05
C PRO A 26 7.11 -10.28 -4.39
N LEU A 27 6.30 -9.99 -5.42
CA LEU A 27 5.22 -10.85 -5.88
C LEU A 27 5.76 -12.09 -6.60
N PHE A 28 6.69 -11.91 -7.55
CA PHE A 28 7.34 -13.01 -8.27
C PHE A 28 7.97 -14.03 -7.30
N ARG A 29 8.69 -13.56 -6.28
CA ARG A 29 9.34 -14.44 -5.28
C ARG A 29 8.35 -15.17 -4.39
N ALA A 30 7.15 -14.63 -4.20
CA ALA A 30 6.08 -15.32 -3.48
C ALA A 30 5.49 -16.45 -4.33
N VAL A 31 5.29 -16.20 -5.63
CA VAL A 31 4.81 -17.19 -6.60
C VAL A 31 5.82 -18.32 -6.78
N GLU A 32 7.10 -17.99 -6.93
CA GLU A 32 8.20 -18.96 -7.03
C GLU A 32 8.25 -19.89 -5.79
N ALA A 33 8.02 -19.33 -4.61
CA ALA A 33 7.97 -20.06 -3.34
C ALA A 33 6.63 -20.79 -3.10
N LYS A 34 5.68 -20.71 -4.03
CA LYS A 34 4.32 -21.28 -3.93
C LYS A 34 3.56 -20.82 -2.68
N GLU A 35 3.81 -19.61 -2.22
CA GLU A 35 3.16 -19.02 -1.06
C GLU A 35 1.70 -18.67 -1.37
N ASN A 36 0.80 -18.75 -0.38
CA ASN A 36 -0.57 -18.25 -0.50
C ASN A 36 -0.56 -16.73 -0.37
N ILE A 37 -0.96 -16.01 -1.41
CA ILE A 37 -0.72 -14.58 -1.57
C ILE A 37 -1.98 -13.77 -1.24
N LEU A 38 -1.86 -12.84 -0.29
CA LEU A 38 -2.84 -11.79 -0.02
C LEU A 38 -2.24 -10.42 -0.39
N PRO A 39 -2.70 -9.77 -1.46
CA PRO A 39 -2.31 -8.40 -1.79
C PRO A 39 -2.97 -7.40 -0.83
N LEU A 40 -2.19 -6.51 -0.22
CA LEU A 40 -2.65 -5.53 0.76
C LEU A 40 -2.17 -4.12 0.42
N PHE A 41 -3.07 -3.15 0.50
CA PHE A 41 -2.75 -1.74 0.56
C PHE A 41 -3.48 -1.09 1.76
N CYS A 42 -2.81 -0.16 2.44
CA CYS A 42 -3.39 0.56 3.57
C CYS A 42 -3.46 2.05 3.24
N TRP A 43 -4.68 2.59 3.32
CA TRP A 43 -4.90 4.03 3.41
C TRP A 43 -4.53 4.44 4.83
N GLU A 44 -3.26 4.78 5.06
CA GLU A 44 -2.72 5.10 6.38
C GLU A 44 -3.08 6.54 6.77
N PRO A 45 -3.83 6.78 7.86
CA PRO A 45 -4.21 8.14 8.29
C PRO A 45 -3.00 9.07 8.41
N SER A 46 -1.90 8.58 8.98
CA SER A 46 -0.65 9.34 9.13
C SER A 46 -0.06 9.83 7.81
N LEU A 47 -0.23 9.07 6.70
CA LEU A 47 0.21 9.50 5.37
C LEU A 47 -0.79 10.46 4.72
N ILE A 48 -2.09 10.21 4.88
CA ILE A 48 -3.15 11.04 4.28
C ILE A 48 -3.14 12.45 4.92
N GLU A 49 -2.71 12.57 6.17
CA GLU A 49 -2.53 13.84 6.89
C GLU A 49 -1.17 14.51 6.62
N ASP A 50 -0.22 13.83 5.97
CA ASP A 50 1.10 14.42 5.68
C ASP A 50 0.97 15.56 4.65
N PRO A 51 1.56 16.75 4.91
CA PRO A 51 1.41 17.93 4.06
C PRO A 51 2.02 17.80 2.66
N HIS A 52 2.86 16.79 2.41
CA HIS A 52 3.40 16.50 1.08
C HIS A 52 2.43 15.67 0.22
N MET A 53 1.37 15.14 0.82
CA MET A 53 0.34 14.35 0.15
C MET A 53 -0.89 15.21 -0.16
N ASP A 54 -1.51 14.97 -1.31
CA ASP A 54 -2.64 15.74 -1.82
C ASP A 54 -3.70 14.77 -2.35
N VAL A 55 -4.94 15.23 -2.43
CA VAL A 55 -6.06 14.43 -2.94
C VAL A 55 -5.80 13.85 -4.33
N ARG A 56 -5.04 14.55 -5.19
CA ARG A 56 -4.67 14.05 -6.52
C ARG A 56 -3.76 12.83 -6.46
N HIS A 57 -2.84 12.78 -5.50
CA HIS A 57 -1.97 11.62 -5.30
C HIS A 57 -2.80 10.38 -4.94
N TRP A 58 -3.78 10.54 -4.05
CA TRP A 58 -4.62 9.43 -3.60
C TRP A 58 -5.61 8.95 -4.65
N ARG A 59 -6.16 9.87 -5.46
CA ARG A 59 -6.96 9.50 -6.65
C ARG A 59 -6.16 8.66 -7.63
N PHE A 60 -4.90 9.01 -7.88
CA PHE A 60 -4.03 8.21 -8.75
C PHE A 60 -3.76 6.81 -8.17
N VAL A 61 -3.55 6.71 -6.86
CA VAL A 61 -3.42 5.42 -6.17
C VAL A 61 -4.69 4.57 -6.32
N GLN A 62 -5.87 5.14 -6.11
CA GLN A 62 -7.15 4.43 -6.29
C GLN A 62 -7.29 3.91 -7.72
N GLN A 63 -7.04 4.75 -8.73
CA GLN A 63 -7.09 4.34 -10.14
C GLN A 63 -6.09 3.20 -10.45
N SER A 64 -4.91 3.22 -9.82
CA SER A 64 -3.91 2.16 -10.00
C SER A 64 -4.35 0.84 -9.36
N ILE A 65 -5.02 0.91 -8.20
CA ILE A 65 -5.60 -0.26 -7.54
C ILE A 65 -6.72 -0.86 -8.41
N ASP A 66 -7.58 -0.02 -8.97
CA ASP A 66 -8.66 -0.46 -9.87
C ASP A 66 -8.09 -1.14 -11.12
N ASP A 67 -7.03 -0.58 -11.71
CA ASP A 67 -6.34 -1.16 -12.87
C ASP A 67 -5.72 -2.53 -12.57
N ILE A 68 -5.05 -2.69 -11.42
CA ILE A 68 -4.54 -4.01 -10.99
C ILE A 68 -5.69 -4.99 -10.78
N ASN A 69 -6.74 -4.57 -10.08
CA ASN A 69 -7.87 -5.45 -9.77
C ASN A 69 -8.55 -5.97 -11.04
N ASN A 70 -8.58 -5.18 -12.12
CA ASN A 70 -9.08 -5.61 -13.43
C ASN A 70 -8.19 -6.65 -14.13
N GLN A 71 -6.91 -6.73 -13.76
CA GLN A 71 -5.93 -7.67 -14.32
C GLN A 71 -5.80 -8.96 -13.48
N LEU A 72 -6.21 -8.94 -12.22
CA LEU A 72 -6.16 -10.10 -11.34
C LEU A 72 -7.25 -11.13 -11.69
N PRO A 73 -6.96 -12.44 -11.64
CA PRO A 73 -7.98 -13.47 -11.86
C PRO A 73 -8.93 -13.55 -10.66
N ALA A 74 -10.24 -13.64 -10.91
CA ALA A 74 -11.21 -13.78 -9.83
C ALA A 74 -10.96 -15.08 -9.02
N PRO A 75 -11.07 -15.06 -7.68
CA PRO A 75 -11.55 -13.96 -6.82
C PRO A 75 -10.44 -13.04 -6.28
N ALA A 76 -9.22 -13.09 -6.83
CA ALA A 76 -8.09 -12.31 -6.35
C ALA A 76 -8.34 -10.80 -6.52
N ARG A 77 -8.11 -10.05 -5.44
CA ARG A 77 -8.23 -8.59 -5.39
C ARG A 77 -7.24 -8.03 -4.38
N ILE A 78 -6.86 -6.77 -4.52
CA ILE A 78 -6.15 -6.03 -3.47
C ILE A 78 -7.12 -5.75 -2.33
N LEU A 79 -6.77 -6.21 -1.13
CA LEU A 79 -7.44 -5.78 0.10
C LEU A 79 -6.99 -4.36 0.42
N THR A 80 -7.92 -3.42 0.47
CA THR A 80 -7.67 -2.03 0.86
C THR A 80 -8.31 -1.73 2.21
N LEU A 81 -7.52 -1.27 3.18
CA LEU A 81 -8.00 -0.94 4.54
C LEU A 81 -7.65 0.50 4.90
N HIS A 82 -8.54 1.18 5.61
CA HIS A 82 -8.28 2.51 6.19
C HIS A 82 -7.81 2.38 7.64
N CYS A 83 -6.52 2.14 7.82
CA CYS A 83 -5.84 2.08 9.11
C CYS A 83 -4.32 2.09 8.91
N GLU A 84 -3.57 2.21 10.01
CA GLU A 84 -2.14 1.98 9.99
C GLU A 84 -1.84 0.50 9.69
N VAL A 85 -0.78 0.23 8.91
CA VAL A 85 -0.48 -1.13 8.42
C VAL A 85 -0.29 -2.17 9.53
N ILE A 86 0.23 -1.78 10.69
CA ILE A 86 0.34 -2.68 11.85
C ILE A 86 -1.04 -3.13 12.33
N ASP A 87 -2.03 -2.24 12.31
CA ASP A 87 -3.40 -2.57 12.69
C ASP A 87 -4.09 -3.42 11.62
N ALA A 88 -3.80 -3.19 10.34
CA ALA A 88 -4.18 -4.12 9.27
C ALA A 88 -3.63 -5.53 9.51
N PHE A 89 -2.35 -5.68 9.87
CA PHE A 89 -1.77 -6.99 10.19
C PHE A 89 -2.45 -7.65 11.39
N LYS A 90 -2.72 -6.90 12.47
CA LYS A 90 -3.46 -7.42 13.63
C LYS A 90 -4.86 -7.90 13.24
N PHE A 91 -5.55 -7.13 12.40
CA PHE A 91 -6.89 -7.45 11.91
C PHE A 91 -6.90 -8.71 11.06
N ILE A 92 -5.98 -8.82 10.09
CA ILE A 92 -5.84 -9.98 9.19
C ILE A 92 -5.44 -11.23 9.99
N ALA A 93 -4.58 -11.11 11.00
CA ALA A 93 -4.13 -12.21 11.86
C ALA A 93 -5.27 -12.85 12.68
N ARG A 94 -6.44 -12.20 12.79
CA ARG A 94 -7.63 -12.82 13.39
C ARG A 94 -8.18 -13.97 12.54
N TYR A 95 -7.96 -13.94 11.23
CA TYR A 95 -8.50 -14.90 10.27
C TYR A 95 -7.43 -15.79 9.64
N TYR A 96 -6.20 -15.29 9.52
CA TYR A 96 -5.09 -15.97 8.86
C TYR A 96 -3.86 -16.10 9.76
N THR A 97 -2.99 -17.04 9.43
CA THR A 97 -1.63 -17.11 9.97
C THR A 97 -0.68 -16.41 9.00
N ILE A 98 -0.24 -15.19 9.34
CA ILE A 98 0.71 -14.43 8.50
C ILE A 98 2.09 -15.05 8.66
N SER A 99 2.57 -15.79 7.65
CA SER A 99 3.90 -16.42 7.66
C SER A 99 5.01 -15.45 7.26
N ALA A 100 4.70 -14.52 6.35
CA ALA A 100 5.63 -13.53 5.86
C ALA A 100 4.90 -12.28 5.36
N VAL A 101 5.64 -11.18 5.32
CA VAL A 101 5.29 -9.96 4.61
C VAL A 101 6.37 -9.70 3.57
N ARG A 102 5.99 -9.49 2.32
CA ARG A 102 6.87 -9.12 1.22
C ARG A 102 6.47 -7.75 0.71
N SER A 103 7.46 -6.92 0.40
CA SER A 103 7.24 -5.59 -0.16
C SER A 103 8.49 -5.11 -0.88
N TYR A 104 8.36 -4.03 -1.63
CA TYR A 104 9.54 -3.24 -2.00
C TYR A 104 9.97 -2.37 -0.82
N GLN A 105 11.26 -2.07 -0.76
CA GLN A 105 11.78 -0.96 0.02
C GLN A 105 11.19 0.35 -0.48
N GLU A 106 10.72 1.22 0.41
CA GLU A 106 10.25 2.56 0.05
C GLU A 106 11.33 3.63 0.20
N ILE A 107 11.65 4.38 -0.84
CA ILE A 107 12.46 5.61 -0.70
C ILE A 107 11.48 6.76 -0.60
N GLY A 108 11.22 7.23 0.62
CA GLY A 108 10.11 8.14 0.89
C GLY A 108 10.39 9.16 2.00
N LEU A 109 9.30 9.70 2.51
CA LEU A 109 9.26 10.74 3.54
C LEU A 109 9.65 10.17 4.92
N LYS A 110 9.93 11.07 5.88
CA LYS A 110 10.20 10.69 7.27
C LYS A 110 9.06 9.86 7.88
N VAL A 111 7.81 10.20 7.58
CA VAL A 111 6.63 9.42 8.04
C VAL A 111 6.68 7.97 7.54
N THR A 112 6.98 7.74 6.26
CA THR A 112 7.10 6.38 5.69
C THR A 112 8.31 5.62 6.24
N HIS A 113 9.41 6.32 6.51
CA HIS A 113 10.60 5.72 7.12
C HIS A 113 10.32 5.27 8.55
N ASN A 114 9.70 6.13 9.37
CA ASN A 114 9.33 5.79 10.75
C ASN A 114 8.38 4.59 10.78
N ARG A 115 7.36 4.58 9.90
CA ARG A 115 6.47 3.44 9.74
C ARG A 115 7.21 2.16 9.37
N ASP A 116 8.11 2.20 8.38
CA ASP A 116 8.90 1.01 7.98
C ASP A 116 9.71 0.44 9.16
N VAL A 117 10.30 1.30 10.00
CA VAL A 117 11.02 0.90 11.22
C VAL A 117 10.09 0.25 12.24
N GLU A 118 8.92 0.86 12.50
CA GLU A 118 7.93 0.32 13.43
C GLU A 118 7.38 -1.04 12.96
N VAL A 119 7.10 -1.17 11.67
CA VAL A 119 6.65 -2.43 11.05
C VAL A 119 7.70 -3.52 11.18
N ALA A 120 8.97 -3.22 10.85
CA ALA A 120 10.05 -4.19 10.98
C ALA A 120 10.17 -4.71 12.43
N ASN A 121 10.11 -3.81 13.41
CA ASN A 121 10.12 -4.18 14.83
C ASN A 121 8.91 -5.03 15.22
N TYR A 122 7.71 -4.64 14.78
CA TYR A 122 6.46 -5.37 15.05
C TYR A 122 6.49 -6.80 14.52
N LEU A 123 6.96 -6.99 13.28
CA LEU A 123 7.04 -8.29 12.61
C LEU A 123 8.12 -9.17 13.23
N ASN A 124 9.29 -8.61 13.53
CA ASN A 124 10.38 -9.32 14.20
C ASN A 124 9.95 -9.85 15.58
N ASN A 125 9.26 -9.04 16.38
CA ASN A 125 8.75 -9.45 17.70
C ASN A 125 7.69 -10.57 17.63
N ARG A 126 7.13 -10.84 16.45
CA ARG A 126 6.14 -11.90 16.21
C ARG A 126 6.71 -13.08 15.42
N ASN A 127 8.01 -13.07 15.12
CA ASN A 127 8.65 -14.04 14.24
C ASN A 127 7.98 -14.15 12.85
N ILE A 128 7.45 -13.03 12.34
CA ILE A 128 6.93 -12.94 10.97
C ILE A 128 8.05 -12.41 10.08
N ALA A 129 8.40 -13.15 9.03
CA ALA A 129 9.49 -12.75 8.15
C ALA A 129 9.10 -11.52 7.31
N LEU A 130 9.83 -10.42 7.46
CA LEU A 130 9.78 -9.29 6.53
C LEU A 130 10.83 -9.50 5.43
N LYS A 131 10.38 -9.64 4.18
CA LYS A 131 11.23 -9.89 3.01
C LYS A 131 11.10 -8.72 2.03
N GLU A 132 12.01 -7.76 2.11
CA GLU A 132 12.00 -6.59 1.23
C GLU A 132 12.91 -6.77 0.00
N SER A 133 12.42 -6.41 -1.18
CA SER A 133 13.21 -6.28 -2.41
C SER A 133 13.61 -4.81 -2.64
N GLN A 134 14.71 -4.57 -3.35
CA GLN A 134 15.12 -3.22 -3.70
C GLN A 134 14.16 -2.59 -4.71
N PHE A 135 13.89 -1.29 -4.56
CA PHE A 135 13.07 -0.54 -5.50
C PHE A 135 13.96 0.18 -6.53
N GLY A 136 13.93 -0.30 -7.77
CA GLY A 136 14.76 0.23 -8.84
C GLY A 136 16.26 0.09 -8.57
N ALA A 137 17.07 0.95 -9.19
CA ALA A 137 18.52 1.01 -9.01
C ALA A 137 18.98 1.78 -7.75
N VAL A 138 18.07 2.16 -6.86
CA VAL A 138 18.40 2.99 -5.70
C VAL A 138 18.78 2.12 -4.51
N ILE A 139 20.04 2.25 -4.08
CA ILE A 139 20.57 1.54 -2.91
C ILE A 139 20.50 2.45 -1.68
N ARG A 140 19.71 2.06 -0.68
CA ARG A 140 19.58 2.78 0.60
C ARG A 140 20.92 2.80 1.36
N GLY A 141 21.28 3.94 1.95
CA GLY A 141 22.44 4.06 2.84
C GLY A 141 23.81 4.17 2.16
N LEU A 142 23.87 4.42 0.84
CA LEU A 142 25.17 4.65 0.17
C LEU A 142 25.80 5.99 0.58
N PRO A 143 27.10 6.00 0.95
CA PRO A 143 27.78 7.23 1.35
C PRO A 143 28.09 8.17 0.17
N HIS A 144 28.22 7.63 -1.05
CA HIS A 144 28.48 8.42 -2.26
C HIS A 144 27.97 7.71 -3.52
N ARG A 145 27.88 8.46 -4.62
CA ARG A 145 27.29 8.02 -5.91
C ARG A 145 28.31 7.56 -6.95
N ALA A 146 29.54 7.24 -6.55
CA ALA A 146 30.62 6.97 -7.52
C ALA A 146 30.37 5.73 -8.40
N ARG A 147 29.61 4.75 -7.89
CA ARG A 147 29.21 3.55 -8.63
C ARG A 147 27.76 3.63 -9.14
N TRP A 148 27.12 4.80 -9.11
CA TRP A 148 25.71 4.93 -9.46
C TRP A 148 25.42 4.42 -10.86
N GLN A 149 26.25 4.79 -11.85
CA GLN A 149 26.09 4.34 -13.24
C GLN A 149 26.17 2.81 -13.35
N SER A 150 27.21 2.19 -12.79
CA SER A 150 27.37 0.73 -12.85
C SER A 150 26.27 -0.01 -12.10
N ASN A 151 25.80 0.51 -10.96
CA ASN A 151 24.67 -0.07 -10.22
C ASN A 151 23.37 0.03 -11.03
N TRP A 152 23.16 1.16 -11.71
CA TRP A 152 22.03 1.38 -12.60
C TRP A 152 22.07 0.41 -13.78
N GLU A 153 23.18 0.38 -14.51
CA GLU A 153 23.37 -0.55 -15.64
C GLU A 153 23.16 -2.01 -15.22
N HIS A 154 23.74 -2.42 -14.10
CA HIS A 154 23.54 -3.75 -13.57
C HIS A 154 22.05 -4.05 -13.34
N HIS A 155 21.32 -3.16 -12.65
CA HIS A 155 19.89 -3.34 -12.39
C HIS A 155 19.06 -3.43 -13.66
N PHE A 156 19.28 -2.54 -14.64
CA PHE A 156 18.47 -2.54 -15.88
C PHE A 156 18.86 -3.62 -16.89
N THR A 157 19.96 -4.36 -16.64
CA THR A 157 20.33 -5.55 -17.43
C THR A 157 19.82 -6.86 -16.84
N THR A 158 19.23 -6.86 -15.64
CA THR A 158 18.64 -8.07 -15.08
C THR A 158 17.34 -8.43 -15.79
N SER A 159 17.04 -9.74 -15.86
CA SER A 159 15.75 -10.22 -16.34
C SER A 159 14.59 -9.65 -15.52
N THR A 160 13.46 -9.41 -16.18
CA THR A 160 12.24 -8.96 -15.51
C THR A 160 11.66 -10.05 -14.62
N TYR A 161 11.01 -9.63 -13.53
CA TYR A 161 10.33 -10.52 -12.61
C TYR A 161 8.90 -10.84 -13.07
N ASP A 162 8.78 -11.52 -14.21
CA ASP A 162 7.50 -11.90 -14.81
C ASP A 162 7.13 -13.36 -14.51
N PHE A 163 5.83 -13.60 -14.33
CA PHE A 163 5.25 -14.93 -14.11
C PHE A 163 3.84 -14.99 -14.72
N ASP A 164 3.29 -16.19 -14.88
CA ASP A 164 1.88 -16.35 -15.27
C ASP A 164 0.99 -16.00 -14.09
N ILE A 165 0.17 -14.96 -14.21
CA ILE A 165 -0.71 -14.48 -13.14
C ILE A 165 -1.65 -15.57 -12.60
N ASN A 166 -2.00 -16.55 -13.45
CA ASN A 166 -2.88 -17.66 -13.08
C ASN A 166 -2.16 -18.77 -12.30
N SER A 167 -0.82 -18.78 -12.28
CA SER A 167 -0.05 -19.77 -11.52
C SER A 167 0.13 -19.41 -10.04
N ALA A 168 -0.28 -18.20 -9.64
CA ALA A 168 -0.16 -17.73 -8.27
C ALA A 168 -1.30 -18.25 -7.37
N ASN A 169 -0.96 -18.60 -6.13
CA ASN A 169 -1.94 -19.08 -5.14
C ASN A 169 -2.64 -17.89 -4.46
N TRP A 170 -3.60 -17.26 -5.14
CA TRP A 170 -4.32 -16.11 -4.59
C TRP A 170 -5.25 -16.46 -3.44
N VAL A 171 -5.19 -15.69 -2.36
CA VAL A 171 -6.11 -15.81 -1.22
C VAL A 171 -7.42 -15.09 -1.53
N ALA A 172 -8.52 -15.84 -1.50
CA ALA A 172 -9.88 -15.35 -1.67
C ALA A 172 -10.43 -14.67 -0.40
N TRP A 173 -9.80 -13.58 0.05
CA TRP A 173 -10.16 -12.91 1.31
C TRP A 173 -11.59 -12.37 1.34
N THR A 174 -12.18 -12.09 0.17
CA THR A 174 -13.57 -11.65 0.00
C THR A 174 -14.60 -12.65 0.56
N GLN A 175 -14.20 -13.92 0.77
CA GLN A 175 -15.06 -14.93 1.41
C GLN A 175 -15.26 -14.68 2.92
N HIS A 176 -14.39 -13.91 3.56
CA HIS A 176 -14.56 -13.52 4.95
C HIS A 176 -15.38 -12.23 5.04
N ALA A 177 -16.68 -12.35 5.37
CA ALA A 177 -17.60 -11.22 5.47
C ALA A 177 -17.02 -10.04 6.26
N ALA A 178 -16.43 -10.30 7.43
CA ALA A 178 -15.85 -9.24 8.25
C ALA A 178 -14.65 -8.51 7.60
N ILE A 179 -13.86 -9.19 6.76
CA ILE A 179 -12.77 -8.55 5.99
C ILE A 179 -13.37 -7.73 4.85
N ASN A 180 -14.36 -8.30 4.15
CA ASN A 180 -15.07 -7.63 3.07
C ASN A 180 -15.77 -6.34 3.53
N ASP A 181 -16.42 -6.37 4.70
CA ASP A 181 -17.09 -5.20 5.30
C ASP A 181 -16.10 -4.10 5.73
N ALA A 182 -14.85 -4.48 6.00
CA ALA A 182 -13.78 -3.57 6.37
C ALA A 182 -13.05 -2.96 5.17
N GLU A 183 -13.28 -3.45 3.95
CA GLU A 183 -12.72 -2.89 2.72
C GLU A 183 -13.10 -1.40 2.62
N LYS A 184 -12.12 -0.57 2.25
CA LYS A 184 -12.33 0.87 2.00
C LYS A 184 -11.64 1.28 0.71
N ASN A 185 -12.38 1.95 -0.16
CA ASN A 185 -11.80 2.70 -1.28
C ASN A 185 -11.48 4.14 -0.82
N PHE A 186 -10.79 4.91 -1.67
CA PHE A 186 -10.43 6.28 -1.32
C PHE A 186 -11.65 7.23 -1.23
N ASP A 187 -12.70 7.02 -2.02
CA ASP A 187 -13.88 7.88 -2.00
C ASP A 187 -14.66 7.74 -0.68
N ASP A 188 -14.70 6.52 -0.10
CA ASP A 188 -15.24 6.28 1.24
C ASP A 188 -14.54 7.14 2.29
N ILE A 189 -13.21 7.30 2.15
CA ILE A 189 -12.36 8.05 3.08
C ILE A 189 -12.41 9.56 2.83
N ALA A 190 -12.49 9.96 1.55
CA ALA A 190 -12.55 11.36 1.15
C ALA A 190 -13.90 12.00 1.49
N GLY A 191 -14.99 11.22 1.44
CA GLY A 191 -16.32 11.64 1.89
C GLY A 191 -16.34 12.07 3.37
N ASP A 192 -15.58 11.37 4.21
CA ASP A 192 -15.43 11.73 5.63
C ASP A 192 -14.70 13.07 5.81
N ARG A 193 -13.76 13.42 4.92
CA ARG A 193 -13.06 14.72 4.93
C ARG A 193 -13.90 15.87 4.36
N ALA A 194 -14.72 15.63 3.33
CA ALA A 194 -15.59 16.66 2.76
C ALA A 194 -16.64 17.19 3.76
N SER A 195 -16.96 16.38 4.77
CA SER A 195 -17.80 16.75 5.91
C SER A 195 -17.08 17.73 6.87
N ILE A 196 -15.76 17.66 6.96
CA ILE A 196 -14.91 18.47 7.84
C ILE A 196 -14.40 19.72 7.11
N SER A 197 -14.11 19.64 5.81
CA SER A 197 -13.58 20.76 5.01
C SER A 197 -14.62 21.84 4.68
N ARG A 198 -15.93 21.55 4.82
CA ARG A 198 -16.97 22.60 4.71
C ARG A 198 -16.94 23.61 5.88
N GLN A 199 -16.17 23.37 6.95
CA GLN A 199 -16.01 24.32 8.05
C GLN A 199 -14.79 25.25 7.91
N PHE A 200 -13.91 25.03 6.95
CA PHE A 200 -12.77 25.92 6.70
C PHE A 200 -12.62 26.17 5.20
N ASP A 201 -13.33 27.20 4.71
CA ASP A 201 -13.00 27.88 3.46
C ASP A 201 -12.13 29.11 3.76
N PRO A 202 -10.80 29.05 3.54
CA PRO A 202 -9.92 30.21 3.74
C PRO A 202 -10.12 31.34 2.73
N TYR A 203 -10.99 31.17 1.72
CA TYR A 203 -11.33 32.18 0.72
C TYR A 203 -12.67 32.89 0.97
N SER A 204 -13.42 32.50 2.00
CA SER A 204 -14.73 33.11 2.34
C SER A 204 -14.67 34.60 2.77
N VAL A 205 -13.47 35.19 2.91
CA VAL A 205 -13.31 36.57 3.45
C VAL A 205 -13.16 37.65 2.37
N TYR A 206 -13.23 37.30 1.07
CA TYR A 206 -13.05 38.29 -0.01
C TYR A 206 -14.35 38.88 -0.59
N GLU A 207 -15.53 38.53 -0.06
CA GLU A 207 -16.80 39.17 -0.45
C GLU A 207 -17.24 40.27 0.52
N THR A 208 -16.39 41.26 0.77
CA THR A 208 -16.90 42.57 1.22
C THR A 208 -16.03 43.69 0.65
N ASN A 209 -16.65 44.50 -0.22
CA ASN A 209 -16.28 45.85 -0.68
C ASN A 209 -16.23 46.00 -2.21
N LEU A 210 -17.40 45.86 -2.86
CA LEU A 210 -17.69 46.66 -4.06
C LEU A 210 -18.44 47.91 -3.60
N ARG A 211 -17.76 49.06 -3.60
CA ARG A 211 -18.39 50.37 -3.45
C ARG A 211 -19.15 50.71 -4.74
N PRO A 212 -20.33 51.35 -4.68
CA PRO A 212 -21.02 51.84 -5.86
C PRO A 212 -20.25 53.00 -6.49
N GLU A 213 -20.23 52.99 -7.82
CA GLU A 213 -19.73 54.07 -8.68
C GLU A 213 -20.44 55.40 -8.38
N VAL A 214 -19.68 56.48 -8.33
CA VAL A 214 -20.21 57.85 -8.46
C VAL A 214 -19.76 58.34 -9.83
N ILE A 215 -20.71 58.37 -10.79
CA ILE A 215 -20.65 59.18 -12.00
C ILE A 215 -21.72 60.26 -11.85
N ALA A 216 -21.27 61.48 -11.57
CA ALA A 216 -21.82 62.81 -11.88
C ALA A 216 -21.34 63.83 -10.84
#